data_AF-A0A0P7FXK6-F1
#
_entry.id   AF-A0A0P7FXK6-F1
#
_cell.length_a   1.000
_cell.length_b   1.000
_cell.length_c   1.000
_cell.angle_alpha   90.00
_cell.angle_beta   90.00
_cell.angle_gamma   90.00
#
_symmetry.space_group_name_H-M   'P 1'
#
loop_
_entity.id
_entity.type
_entity.pdbx_description
1 polymer ?
#
loop_
_entity_poly.entity_id
_entity_poly.type
_entity_poly.pdbx_seq_one_letter_code
_entity_poly.pdbx_strand_id
1 'polypeptide(L)'
;MPVSHSVFYKKMTKILHVSDTHFGLRQYRNKVRRFDFADAFDAAVDIAIDEEVEAVVHTGDLFDDPSPNIPTVNRCLDAVSRLDSEDIPFLAIVGNHERKRDEQWMDIVKRFGNTERLSPSPTRVSEAEGKNPVNVFGFDAVRNPE
;
A
#
# COMPACT_ATOMS: atom_id res chain seq x y z
N MET A 1 18.68 -31.62 -18.20
CA MET A 1 17.82 -31.67 -17.00
C MET A 1 17.35 -30.27 -16.69
N PRO A 2 16.04 -29.96 -16.68
CA PRO A 2 15.59 -28.63 -16.27
C PRO A 2 15.73 -28.54 -14.75
N VAL A 3 16.49 -27.56 -14.29
CA VAL A 3 16.63 -27.24 -12.87
C VAL A 3 15.29 -26.69 -12.40
N SER A 4 14.77 -27.29 -11.32
CA SER A 4 13.54 -26.98 -10.60
C SER A 4 13.43 -25.50 -10.16
N HIS A 5 13.18 -24.57 -11.08
CA HIS A 5 12.91 -23.16 -10.78
C HIS A 5 11.54 -22.95 -10.11
N SER A 6 10.55 -23.77 -10.48
CA SER A 6 9.16 -23.65 -10.01
C SER A 6 9.00 -23.89 -8.49
N VAL A 7 9.82 -24.77 -7.90
CA VAL A 7 9.73 -25.08 -6.46
C VAL A 7 10.38 -24.00 -5.58
N PHE A 8 11.43 -23.34 -6.05
CA PHE A 8 12.07 -22.25 -5.31
C PHE A 8 11.19 -20.99 -5.26
N TYR A 9 10.52 -20.65 -6.37
CA TYR A 9 9.62 -19.50 -6.44
C TYR A 9 8.45 -19.61 -5.46
N LYS A 10 7.96 -20.83 -5.20
CA LYS A 10 6.86 -21.07 -4.26
C LYS A 10 7.27 -20.95 -2.78
N LYS A 11 8.57 -20.88 -2.47
CA LYS A 11 9.10 -20.67 -1.11
C LYS A 11 9.41 -19.21 -0.77
N MET A 12 9.46 -18.34 -1.77
CA MET A 12 9.82 -16.93 -1.59
C MET A 12 8.56 -16.12 -1.32
N THR A 13 8.56 -15.37 -0.23
CA THR A 13 7.53 -14.36 0.05
C THR A 13 7.69 -13.21 -0.92
N LYS A 14 6.61 -12.88 -1.65
CA LYS A 14 6.55 -11.75 -2.58
C LYS A 14 5.82 -10.60 -1.90
N ILE A 15 6.42 -9.42 -1.97
CA ILE A 15 5.86 -8.20 -1.43
C ILE A 15 5.92 -7.17 -2.55
N LEU A 16 4.79 -6.56 -2.88
CA LEU A 16 4.78 -5.40 -3.77
C LEU A 16 5.04 -4.15 -2.94
N HIS A 17 6.01 -3.34 -3.35
CA HIS A 17 6.31 -2.05 -2.72
C HIS A 17 5.91 -0.91 -3.66
N VAL A 18 5.18 0.06 -3.13
CA VAL A 18 4.75 1.28 -3.81
C VAL A 18 4.81 2.45 -2.83
N SER A 19 4.87 3.69 -3.33
CA SER A 19 4.98 4.89 -2.50
C SER A 19 4.48 6.11 -3.27
N ASP A 20 4.21 7.20 -2.56
CA ASP A 20 3.99 8.52 -3.16
C ASP A 20 2.87 8.50 -4.22
N THR A 21 1.79 7.75 -3.93
CA THR A 21 0.64 7.66 -4.83
C THR A 21 -0.06 8.99 -5.01
N HIS A 22 -0.06 9.87 -3.99
CA HIS A 22 -0.62 11.22 -4.10
C HIS A 22 -2.05 11.26 -4.69
N PHE A 23 -2.95 10.43 -4.17
CA PHE A 23 -4.36 10.43 -4.59
C PHE A 23 -4.94 11.84 -4.56
N GLY A 24 -5.55 12.24 -5.68
CA GLY A 24 -6.16 13.56 -5.85
C GLY A 24 -5.23 14.64 -6.40
N LEU A 25 -3.94 14.36 -6.59
CA LEU A 25 -2.99 15.28 -7.19
C LEU A 25 -3.42 15.66 -8.61
N ARG A 26 -3.39 16.97 -8.90
CA ARG A 26 -3.70 17.53 -10.22
C ARG A 26 -2.42 18.06 -10.84
N GLN A 27 -1.66 17.20 -11.50
CA GLN A 27 -0.42 17.62 -12.14
C GLN A 27 -0.69 18.76 -13.14
N TYR A 28 0.05 19.86 -13.00
CA TYR A 28 -0.12 21.11 -13.76
C TYR A 28 -1.51 21.75 -13.65
N ARG A 29 -2.27 21.49 -12.57
CA ARG A 29 -3.66 21.92 -12.38
C ARG A 29 -4.61 21.43 -13.47
N ASN A 30 -4.21 20.41 -14.24
CA ASN A 30 -5.04 19.83 -15.28
C ASN A 30 -6.05 18.85 -14.66
N LYS A 31 -7.33 19.06 -14.93
CA LYS A 31 -8.42 18.22 -14.40
C LYS A 31 -8.42 16.80 -14.97
N VAL A 32 -7.90 16.59 -16.18
CA VAL A 32 -7.79 15.24 -16.78
C VAL A 32 -6.72 14.43 -16.06
N ARG A 33 -5.60 15.07 -15.74
CA ARG A 33 -4.44 14.42 -15.10
C ARG A 33 -4.62 14.07 -13.62
N ARG A 34 -5.83 14.28 -13.09
CA ARG A 34 -6.19 13.89 -11.73
C ARG A 34 -6.31 12.38 -11.57
N PHE A 35 -6.50 11.67 -12.68
CA PHE A 35 -6.70 10.23 -12.70
C PHE A 35 -5.38 9.48 -12.88
N ASP A 36 -4.36 10.09 -13.50
CA ASP A 36 -3.05 9.47 -13.77
C ASP A 36 -2.48 8.69 -12.56
N PHE A 37 -2.50 9.32 -11.38
CA PHE A 37 -1.97 8.73 -10.15
C PHE A 37 -2.85 7.59 -9.60
N ALA A 38 -4.17 7.76 -9.67
CA ALA A 38 -5.11 6.72 -9.27
C ALA A 38 -5.03 5.52 -10.21
N ASP A 39 -4.92 5.75 -11.51
CA ASP A 39 -4.84 4.70 -12.52
C ASP A 39 -3.48 3.98 -12.46
N ALA A 40 -2.40 4.68 -12.09
CA ALA A 40 -1.11 4.05 -11.81
C ALA A 40 -1.15 3.17 -10.56
N PHE A 41 -1.84 3.59 -9.50
CA PHE A 41 -2.02 2.77 -8.30
C PHE A 41 -2.90 1.55 -8.58
N ASP A 42 -3.97 1.72 -9.37
CA ASP A 42 -4.78 0.60 -9.84
C ASP A 42 -3.94 -0.43 -10.60
N ALA A 43 -3.06 0.01 -11.50
CA ALA A 43 -2.15 -0.89 -12.20
C ALA A 43 -1.19 -1.63 -11.25
N ALA A 44 -0.73 -0.97 -10.18
CA ALA A 44 0.06 -1.63 -9.14
C ALA A 44 -0.75 -2.67 -8.36
N VAL A 45 -2.03 -2.39 -8.09
CA VAL A 45 -2.97 -3.35 -7.49
C VAL A 45 -3.24 -4.53 -8.42
N ASP A 46 -3.42 -4.30 -9.72
CA ASP A 46 -3.57 -5.37 -10.72
C ASP A 46 -2.34 -6.30 -10.69
N ILE A 47 -1.13 -5.72 -10.72
CA ILE A 47 0.12 -6.48 -10.63
C ILE A 47 0.20 -7.26 -9.31
N ALA A 48 -0.20 -6.67 -8.18
CA ALA A 48 -0.18 -7.36 -6.89
C ALA A 48 -1.05 -8.62 -6.91
N ILE A 49 -2.24 -8.52 -7.49
CA ILE A 49 -3.21 -9.61 -7.59
C ILE A 49 -2.73 -10.67 -8.59
N ASP A 50 -2.33 -10.25 -9.80
CA ASP A 50 -1.86 -11.16 -10.85
C ASP A 50 -0.61 -11.93 -10.43
N GLU A 51 0.26 -11.30 -9.64
CA GLU A 51 1.44 -11.93 -9.06
C GLU A 51 1.15 -12.64 -7.73
N GLU A 52 -0.08 -12.74 -7.24
CA GLU A 52 -0.41 -13.43 -5.98
C GLU A 52 0.54 -13.04 -4.81
N VAL A 53 0.80 -11.73 -4.63
CA VAL A 53 1.71 -11.25 -3.58
C VAL A 53 1.11 -11.44 -2.20
N GLU A 54 1.96 -11.61 -1.20
CA GLU A 54 1.55 -11.87 0.20
C GLU A 54 1.32 -10.59 0.98
N ALA A 55 1.74 -9.43 0.44
CA ALA A 55 1.42 -8.11 0.97
C ALA A 55 1.70 -7.03 -0.08
N VAL A 56 0.97 -5.93 0.02
CA VAL A 56 1.34 -4.64 -0.57
C VAL A 56 1.85 -3.73 0.55
N VAL A 57 3.00 -3.10 0.34
CA VAL A 57 3.59 -2.11 1.26
C VAL A 57 3.57 -0.73 0.61
N HIS A 58 2.89 0.23 1.22
CA HIS A 58 2.87 1.64 0.80
C HIS A 58 3.67 2.54 1.74
N THR A 59 4.76 3.14 1.25
CA THR A 59 5.69 3.90 2.13
C THR A 59 5.37 5.38 2.33
N GLY A 60 4.09 5.72 2.44
CA GLY A 60 3.60 7.08 2.72
C GLY A 60 3.31 7.93 1.49
N ASP A 61 2.72 9.11 1.72
CA ASP A 61 2.25 10.04 0.68
C ASP A 61 1.20 9.38 -0.24
N LEU A 62 0.28 8.59 0.36
CA LEU A 62 -0.90 8.01 -0.28
C LEU A 62 -1.88 9.09 -0.77
N PHE A 63 -2.07 10.19 -0.02
CA PHE A 63 -2.93 11.30 -0.38
C PHE A 63 -2.12 12.59 -0.56
N ASP A 64 -2.40 13.34 -1.62
CA ASP A 64 -1.73 14.61 -1.88
C ASP A 64 -2.17 15.72 -0.92
N ASP A 65 -3.47 15.78 -0.65
CA ASP A 65 -4.09 16.71 0.28
C ASP A 65 -4.31 16.03 1.64
N PRO A 66 -3.91 16.65 2.77
CA PRO A 66 -4.17 16.12 4.11
C PRO A 66 -5.67 16.06 4.48
N SER A 67 -6.54 16.67 3.69
CA SER A 67 -7.99 16.62 3.79
C SER A 67 -8.61 16.24 2.42
N PRO A 68 -8.40 15.00 1.94
CA PRO A 68 -8.87 14.58 0.63
C PRO A 68 -10.40 14.63 0.57
N ASN A 69 -10.94 14.96 -0.61
CA ASN A 69 -12.38 14.97 -0.83
C ASN A 69 -12.95 13.53 -0.89
N ILE A 70 -14.26 13.38 -0.65
CA ILE A 70 -14.93 12.07 -0.63
C ILE A 70 -14.66 11.22 -1.89
N PRO A 71 -14.77 11.75 -3.13
CA PRO A 71 -14.41 10.99 -4.33
C PRO A 71 -12.98 10.45 -4.33
N THR A 72 -12.01 11.24 -3.88
CA THR A 72 -10.61 10.81 -3.77
C THR A 72 -10.44 9.67 -2.76
N VAL A 73 -11.10 9.78 -1.59
CA VAL A 73 -11.10 8.72 -0.57
C VAL A 73 -11.74 7.46 -1.12
N ASN A 74 -12.94 7.54 -1.71
CA ASN A 74 -13.63 6.38 -2.28
C ASN A 74 -12.77 5.66 -3.33
N ARG A 75 -12.07 6.39 -4.21
CA ARG A 75 -11.20 5.79 -5.22
C ARG A 75 -10.06 4.97 -4.61
N CYS A 76 -9.44 5.47 -3.54
CA CYS A 76 -8.43 4.74 -2.79
C CYS A 76 -9.03 3.49 -2.13
N LEU A 77 -10.21 3.63 -1.52
CA LEU A 77 -10.89 2.53 -0.85
C LEU A 77 -11.29 1.44 -1.84
N ASP A 78 -11.75 1.80 -3.04
CA ASP A 78 -12.07 0.85 -4.09
C ASP A 78 -10.83 0.02 -4.46
N ALA A 79 -9.67 0.66 -4.62
CA ALA A 79 -8.42 -0.02 -4.94
C ALA A 79 -7.96 -0.96 -3.80
N VAL A 80 -8.00 -0.49 -2.54
CA VAL A 80 -7.65 -1.32 -1.37
C VAL A 80 -8.64 -2.48 -1.17
N SER A 81 -9.93 -2.29 -1.48
CA SER A 81 -10.94 -3.34 -1.35
C SER A 81 -10.72 -4.53 -2.29
N ARG A 82 -10.03 -4.31 -3.41
CA ARG A 82 -9.63 -5.37 -4.34
C ARG A 82 -8.50 -6.24 -3.79
N LEU A 83 -7.58 -5.64 -3.03
CA LEU A 83 -6.55 -6.40 -2.31
C LEU A 83 -7.20 -7.22 -1.18
N ASP A 84 -8.12 -6.60 -0.44
CA ASP A 84 -8.88 -7.24 0.65
C ASP A 84 -9.67 -8.46 0.14
N SER A 85 -10.30 -8.37 -1.04
CA SER A 85 -11.04 -9.51 -1.64
C SER A 85 -10.17 -10.69 -2.05
N GLU A 86 -8.86 -10.49 -2.19
CA GLU A 86 -7.87 -11.52 -2.53
C GLU A 86 -7.01 -11.91 -1.30
N ASP A 87 -7.44 -11.50 -0.09
CA ASP A 87 -6.71 -11.70 1.17
C ASP A 87 -5.28 -11.12 1.18
N ILE A 88 -5.01 -10.09 0.35
CA ILE A 88 -3.70 -9.42 0.27
C ILE A 88 -3.68 -8.23 1.25
N PRO A 89 -2.87 -8.25 2.32
CA PRO A 89 -2.80 -7.15 3.27
C PRO A 89 -2.16 -5.90 2.67
N PHE A 90 -2.77 -4.75 2.93
CA PHE A 90 -2.23 -3.43 2.62
C PHE A 90 -1.55 -2.83 3.86
N LEU A 91 -0.22 -2.80 3.84
CA LEU A 91 0.62 -2.34 4.93
C LEU A 91 1.14 -0.94 4.60
N ALA A 92 0.90 0.06 5.46
CA ALA A 92 1.28 1.43 5.14
C ALA A 92 1.97 2.16 6.29
N ILE A 93 2.83 3.13 5.95
CA ILE A 93 3.27 4.19 6.86
C ILE A 93 2.69 5.54 6.41
N VAL A 94 2.67 6.50 7.32
CA VAL A 94 2.24 7.88 7.06
C VAL A 94 3.44 8.69 6.53
N GLY A 95 3.30 9.21 5.32
CA GLY A 95 4.29 10.07 4.66
C GLY A 95 4.23 11.48 5.21
N ASN A 96 4.92 12.43 4.60
CA ASN A 96 5.03 13.79 5.13
C ASN A 96 3.83 14.68 4.79
N HIS A 97 3.11 14.40 3.69
CA HIS A 97 1.93 15.15 3.25
C HIS A 97 0.74 14.93 4.18
N GLU A 98 0.65 13.73 4.76
CA GLU A 98 -0.48 13.33 5.60
C GLU A 98 -0.43 13.81 7.05
N ARG A 99 0.74 14.22 7.56
CA ARG A 99 0.95 14.42 9.02
C ARG A 99 0.28 15.64 9.62
N LYS A 100 -0.36 16.49 8.81
CA LYS A 100 -1.19 17.57 9.37
C LYS A 100 -2.42 17.03 10.11
N ARG A 101 -2.81 15.77 9.89
CA ARG A 101 -3.88 15.06 10.60
C ARG A 101 -3.56 13.56 10.74
N ASP A 102 -2.39 13.26 11.31
CA ASP A 102 -1.74 11.93 11.49
C ASP A 102 -2.63 10.68 11.67
N GLU A 103 -3.85 10.80 12.19
CA GLU A 103 -4.73 9.67 12.49
C GLU A 103 -5.89 9.50 11.49
N GLN A 104 -6.37 10.58 10.86
CA GLN A 104 -7.71 10.57 10.25
C GLN A 104 -7.87 9.63 9.05
N TRP A 105 -6.89 9.53 8.17
CA TRP A 105 -7.05 8.72 6.97
C TRP A 105 -6.68 7.26 7.21
N MET A 106 -5.64 6.97 8.01
CA MET A 106 -5.34 5.58 8.41
C MET A 106 -6.50 4.98 9.20
N ASP A 107 -7.18 5.77 10.04
CA ASP A 107 -8.39 5.33 10.73
C ASP A 107 -9.58 5.07 9.78
N ILE A 108 -9.61 5.72 8.61
CA ILE A 108 -10.61 5.46 7.58
C ILE A 108 -10.25 4.19 6.81
N VAL A 109 -9.00 4.04 6.37
CA VAL A 109 -8.57 2.87 5.58
C VAL A 109 -8.56 1.60 6.44
N LYS A 110 -8.21 1.68 7.74
CA LYS A 110 -8.35 0.57 8.70
C LYS A 110 -9.78 0.05 8.89
N ARG A 111 -10.81 0.79 8.45
CA ARG A 111 -12.19 0.26 8.43
C ARG A 111 -12.39 -0.78 7.32
N PHE A 112 -11.43 -0.90 6.40
CA PHE A 112 -11.38 -1.89 5.35
C PHE A 112 -10.41 -2.99 5.79
N GLY A 113 -10.90 -4.24 5.75
CA GLY A 113 -10.50 -5.32 6.65
C GLY A 113 -9.00 -5.56 6.75
N ASN A 114 -8.34 -5.72 5.61
CA ASN A 114 -6.95 -6.13 5.54
C ASN A 114 -5.97 -4.95 5.38
N THR A 115 -6.17 -3.86 6.14
CA THR A 115 -5.25 -2.72 6.16
C THR A 115 -4.58 -2.52 7.52
N GLU A 116 -3.25 -2.38 7.54
CA GLU A 116 -2.47 -2.16 8.76
C GLU A 116 -1.52 -0.96 8.64
N ARG A 117 -1.42 -0.16 9.71
CA ARG A 117 -0.35 0.85 9.86
C ARG A 117 0.88 0.17 10.44
N LEU A 118 1.95 0.13 9.66
CA LEU A 118 3.24 -0.39 10.13
C LEU A 118 3.78 0.48 11.27
N SER A 119 4.50 -0.16 12.19
CA SER A 119 5.10 0.49 13.36
C SER A 119 6.50 -0.07 13.64
N PRO A 120 7.21 0.42 14.67
CA PRO A 120 8.44 -0.22 15.12
C PRO A 120 8.24 -1.64 15.68
N SER A 121 7.00 -2.11 15.84
CA SER A 121 6.68 -3.51 16.13
C SER A 121 6.61 -4.32 14.83
N PRO A 122 7.06 -5.59 14.83
CA PRO A 122 7.09 -6.41 13.61
C PRO A 122 5.67 -6.78 13.17
N THR A 123 5.36 -6.50 11.90
CA THR A 123 4.22 -7.09 11.18
C THR A 123 4.74 -8.23 10.31
N ARG A 124 4.22 -9.44 10.49
CA ARG A 124 4.73 -10.63 9.81
C ARG A 124 3.97 -10.89 8.51
N VAL A 125 4.70 -10.98 7.41
CA VAL A 125 4.20 -11.33 6.07
C VAL A 125 4.52 -12.78 5.76
N SER A 126 3.51 -13.49 5.25
CA SER A 126 3.48 -14.93 4.98
C SER A 126 3.50 -15.83 6.23
N GLU A 127 2.34 -16.40 6.55
CA GLU A 127 2.19 -17.56 7.47
C GLU A 127 2.04 -18.89 6.72
N ALA A 128 2.08 -18.86 5.38
CA ALA A 128 1.87 -20.04 4.56
C ALA A 128 2.98 -21.09 4.73
N GLU A 129 2.57 -22.33 4.95
CA GLU A 129 3.47 -23.46 5.18
C GLU A 129 4.45 -23.62 4.00
N GLY A 130 5.76 -23.54 4.30
CA GLY A 130 6.83 -23.69 3.31
C GLY A 130 7.36 -22.39 2.69
N LYS A 131 6.81 -21.22 3.03
CA LYS A 131 7.37 -19.91 2.65
C LYS A 131 8.27 -19.31 3.74
N ASN A 132 9.22 -18.47 3.33
CA ASN A 132 10.12 -17.76 4.26
C ASN A 132 9.43 -16.51 4.82
N PRO A 133 9.04 -16.47 6.11
CA PRO A 133 8.34 -15.31 6.67
C PRO A 133 9.23 -14.05 6.66
N VAL A 134 8.62 -12.90 6.42
CA VAL A 134 9.30 -11.59 6.43
C VAL A 134 8.66 -10.73 7.51
N ASN A 135 9.46 -10.16 8.41
CA ASN A 135 8.98 -9.16 9.36
C ASN A 135 9.20 -7.76 8.78
N VAL A 136 8.12 -7.00 8.67
CA VAL A 136 8.11 -5.63 8.17
C VAL A 136 7.95 -4.69 9.35
N PHE A 137 8.73 -3.61 9.34
CA PHE A 137 8.70 -2.55 10.35
C PHE A 137 8.42 -1.23 9.65
N GLY A 138 7.71 -0.33 10.33
CA GLY A 138 7.31 0.98 9.82
C GLY A 138 7.80 2.13 10.69
N PHE A 139 8.32 3.15 10.04
CA PHE A 139 8.60 4.44 10.63
C PHE A 139 7.94 5.48 9.74
N ASP A 140 6.91 6.12 10.26
CA ASP A 140 6.33 7.28 9.60
C ASP A 140 7.40 8.38 9.43
N ALA A 141 7.21 9.32 8.50
CA ALA A 141 8.19 10.40 8.21
C ALA A 141 8.61 11.18 9.49
N VAL A 142 9.62 12.06 9.50
CA VAL A 142 9.86 12.92 10.70
C VAL A 142 10.16 14.33 10.21
N ARG A 143 9.55 15.36 10.81
CA ARG A 143 9.97 16.75 10.58
C ARG A 143 10.93 17.15 11.68
N ASN A 144 12.10 17.64 11.28
CA ASN A 144 13.20 18.02 12.15
C ASN A 144 13.70 16.85 13.02
N PRO A 145 14.51 15.94 12.47
CA PRO A 145 15.32 15.09 13.34
C PRO A 145 16.18 16.01 14.21
N GLU A 146 16.08 15.87 15.53
CA GLU A 146 17.01 16.51 16.46
C GLU A 146 18.45 16.10 16.18
#